data_AF-A0A953R124-F1
#
_entry.id   AF-A0A953R124-F1
#
_cell.length_a   1.000
_cell.length_b   1.000
_cell.length_c   1.000
_cell.angle_alpha   90.00
_cell.angle_beta   90.00
_cell.angle_gamma   90.00
#
_symmetry.space_group_name_H-M   'P 1'
#
loop_
_entity.id
_entity.type
_entity.pdbx_description
1 polymer ?
#
loop_
_entity_poly.entity_id
_entity_poly.type
_entity_poly.pdbx_seq_one_letter_code
_entity_poly.pdbx_strand_id
1 'polypeptide(L)'
;MTCHNCRIEAKRNGKRSDGLQRYRCPQCGKTYSDHAQFGVIGHKQIDDAKALLALQLIVEGNSLRTAHRITGLARNTILRLVELAGQRCQTLLDSKVRNVPASDVQC
;
A
#
# COMPACT_ATOMS: atom_id res chain seq x y z
N MET A 1 5.30 11.18 -20.97
CA MET A 1 4.35 11.74 -19.98
C MET A 1 3.88 13.11 -20.44
N THR A 2 2.57 13.36 -20.43
CA THR A 2 1.96 14.64 -20.85
C THR A 2 1.72 15.55 -19.65
N CYS A 3 2.10 16.82 -19.77
CA CYS A 3 1.85 17.84 -18.76
C CYS A 3 0.34 18.13 -18.69
N HIS A 4 -0.31 17.87 -17.55
CA HIS A 4 -1.75 18.11 -17.43
C HIS A 4 -2.13 19.60 -17.49
N ASN A 5 -1.17 20.49 -17.17
CA ASN A 5 -1.39 21.94 -17.17
C ASN A 5 -1.23 22.57 -18.57
N CYS A 6 -0.22 22.12 -19.32
CA CYS A 6 0.15 22.73 -20.62
C CYS A 6 -0.21 21.84 -21.80
N ARG A 7 -0.64 20.60 -21.57
CA ARG A 7 -0.97 19.58 -22.58
C ARG A 7 0.14 19.27 -23.59
N ILE A 8 1.38 19.61 -23.27
CA ILE A 8 2.57 19.26 -24.05
C ILE A 8 3.33 18.07 -23.47
N GLU A 9 4.20 17.47 -24.28
CA GLU A 9 5.10 16.41 -23.81
C GLU A 9 6.15 16.95 -22.83
N ALA A 10 6.24 16.32 -21.66
CA ALA A 10 7.28 16.60 -20.69
C ALA A 10 8.58 15.86 -21.04
N LYS A 11 9.72 16.53 -20.92
CA LYS A 11 11.05 15.97 -21.24
C LYS A 11 11.62 15.20 -20.04
N ARG A 12 12.43 14.16 -20.28
CA ARG A 12 13.12 13.40 -19.21
C ARG A 12 14.02 14.33 -18.39
N ASN A 13 13.94 14.23 -17.06
CA ASN A 13 14.65 15.08 -16.11
C ASN A 13 15.26 14.26 -14.96
N GLY A 14 16.19 13.36 -15.30
CA GLY A 14 16.82 12.45 -14.34
C GLY A 14 15.87 11.39 -13.78
N LYS A 15 16.31 10.70 -12.73
CA LYS A 15 15.56 9.65 -12.03
C LYS A 15 15.40 10.00 -10.56
N ARG A 16 14.34 9.50 -9.93
CA ARG A 16 14.21 9.53 -8.45
C ARG A 16 15.16 8.48 -7.84
N SER A 17 15.37 8.57 -6.53
CA SER A 17 16.17 7.60 -5.77
C SER A 17 15.61 6.19 -5.79
N ASP A 18 14.31 6.03 -6.07
CA ASP A 18 13.62 4.75 -6.27
C ASP A 18 13.67 4.25 -7.73
N GLY A 19 14.45 4.91 -8.60
CA GLY A 19 14.67 4.49 -9.99
C GLY A 19 13.60 4.95 -10.99
N LEU A 20 12.49 5.49 -10.52
CA LEU A 20 11.41 5.99 -11.38
C LEU A 20 11.85 7.21 -12.20
N GLN A 21 11.41 7.25 -13.46
CA GLN A 21 11.75 8.32 -14.38
C GLN A 21 11.03 9.61 -13.95
N ARG A 22 11.79 10.71 -13.89
CA ARG A 22 11.21 12.05 -13.73
C ARG A 22 11.09 12.72 -15.09
N TYR A 23 10.06 13.52 -15.25
CA TYR A 23 9.79 14.33 -16.43
C TYR A 23 9.60 15.78 -15.99
N ARG A 24 10.12 16.75 -16.74
CA ARG A 24 9.92 18.18 -16.51
C ARG A 24 9.26 18.80 -17.72
N CYS A 25 8.18 19.53 -17.51
CA CYS A 25 7.54 20.30 -18.57
C CYS A 25 8.45 21.47 -18.97
N PRO A 26 8.79 21.64 -20.26
CA PRO A 26 9.62 22.76 -20.70
C PRO A 26 8.89 24.11 -20.61
N GLN A 27 7.55 24.14 -20.65
CA GLN A 27 6.77 25.38 -20.64
C GLN A 27 6.48 25.90 -19.22
N CYS A 28 6.00 25.05 -18.31
CA CYS A 28 5.64 25.47 -16.95
C CYS A 28 6.64 25.05 -15.86
N GLY A 29 7.70 24.31 -16.22
CA GLY A 29 8.72 23.87 -15.28
C GLY A 29 8.29 22.82 -14.25
N LYS A 30 7.00 22.46 -14.18
CA LYS A 30 6.48 21.43 -13.27
C LYS A 30 7.15 20.08 -13.56
N THR A 31 7.51 19.39 -12.47
CA THR A 31 8.12 18.07 -12.53
C THR A 31 7.09 17.01 -12.18
N TYR A 32 7.07 15.98 -12.99
CA TYR A 32 6.23 14.81 -12.86
C TYR A 32 7.11 13.57 -12.74
N SER A 33 6.57 12.50 -12.22
CA SER A 33 7.22 11.20 -12.18
C SER A 33 6.18 10.15 -12.45
N ASP A 34 6.57 9.08 -13.12
CA ASP A 34 5.66 7.94 -13.27
C ASP A 34 5.20 7.48 -11.88
N HIS A 35 3.91 7.15 -11.77
CA HIS A 35 3.35 6.65 -10.53
C HIS A 35 4.10 5.37 -10.17
N ALA A 36 4.68 5.32 -8.98
CA ALA A 36 5.07 4.04 -8.42
C ALA A 36 3.82 3.16 -8.43
N GLN A 37 3.89 1.96 -9.02
CA GLN A 37 2.89 0.94 -8.76
C GLN A 37 2.97 0.67 -7.25
N PHE A 38 2.08 1.30 -6.49
CA PHE A 38 1.91 1.01 -5.08
C PHE A 38 1.45 -0.45 -5.02
N GLY A 39 2.17 -1.30 -4.29
CA GLY A 39 1.73 -2.68 -4.07
C GLY A 39 0.33 -2.70 -3.47
N VAL A 40 -0.36 -3.84 -3.55
CA VAL A 40 -1.80 -4.04 -3.28
C VAL A 40 -2.24 -3.53 -1.88
N ILE A 41 -1.28 -3.27 -0.99
CA ILE A 41 -1.48 -2.82 0.39
C ILE A 41 -0.77 -1.49 0.67
N GLY A 42 -0.71 -0.56 -0.30
CA GLY A 42 -0.44 0.87 -0.05
C GLY A 42 0.97 1.23 0.46
N HIS A 43 1.88 0.26 0.56
CA HIS A 43 3.27 0.49 0.93
C HIS A 43 4.22 0.20 -0.23
N LYS A 44 5.45 0.67 -0.06
CA LYS A 44 6.67 0.45 -0.87
C LYS A 44 6.64 -0.86 -1.66
N GLN A 45 7.33 -0.92 -2.81
CA GLN A 45 7.55 -2.12 -3.63
C GLN A 45 7.85 -3.36 -2.77
N ILE A 46 6.81 -4.08 -2.38
CA ILE A 46 6.84 -5.36 -1.70
C ILE A 46 6.11 -6.28 -2.67
N ASP A 47 6.68 -7.45 -2.91
CA ASP A 47 6.04 -8.48 -3.69
C ASP A 47 4.71 -8.87 -3.04
N ASP A 48 3.61 -8.72 -3.79
CA ASP A 48 2.25 -8.92 -3.27
C ASP A 48 2.07 -10.35 -2.74
N ALA A 49 2.71 -11.34 -3.37
CA ALA A 49 2.68 -12.72 -2.91
C ALA A 49 3.27 -12.88 -1.50
N LYS A 50 4.39 -12.19 -1.20
CA LYS A 50 4.99 -12.19 0.14
C LYS A 50 4.15 -11.45 1.16
N ALA A 51 3.52 -10.34 0.75
CA ALA A 51 2.63 -9.58 1.64
C ALA A 51 1.40 -10.41 2.03
N LEU A 52 0.77 -11.07 1.06
CA LEU A 52 -0.37 -11.96 1.29
C LEU A 52 0.02 -13.15 2.18
N LEU A 53 1.14 -13.81 1.88
CA LEU A 53 1.65 -14.91 2.70
C LEU A 53 1.92 -14.45 4.15
N ALA A 54 2.51 -13.28 4.33
CA ALA A 54 2.73 -12.72 5.66
C ALA A 54 1.42 -12.53 6.43
N LEU A 55 0.41 -11.93 5.79
CA LEU A 55 -0.90 -11.73 6.41
C LEU A 55 -1.59 -13.06 6.74
N GLN A 56 -1.56 -14.02 5.83
CA GLN A 56 -2.14 -15.35 6.05
C GLN A 56 -1.52 -16.04 7.27
N LEU A 57 -0.18 -16.02 7.39
CA LEU A 57 0.51 -16.59 8.54
C LEU A 57 0.04 -15.96 9.87
N ILE A 58 -0.12 -14.64 9.90
CA ILE A 58 -0.61 -13.93 11.10
C ILE A 58 -2.05 -14.32 11.43
N VAL A 59 -2.93 -14.40 10.43
CA VAL A 59 -4.34 -14.82 10.60
C VAL A 59 -4.43 -16.25 11.11
N GLU A 60 -3.55 -17.14 10.67
CA GLU A 60 -3.43 -18.53 11.16
C GLU A 60 -2.80 -18.65 12.56
N GLY A 61 -2.46 -17.52 13.21
CA GLY A 61 -1.95 -17.49 14.58
C GLY A 61 -0.42 -17.62 14.71
N ASN A 62 0.32 -17.48 13.61
CA ASN A 62 1.78 -17.51 13.67
C ASN A 62 2.36 -16.21 14.25
N SER A 63 3.51 -16.33 14.93
CA SER A 63 4.22 -15.15 15.44
C SER A 63 4.79 -14.29 14.31
N LEU A 64 4.95 -12.99 14.56
CA LEU A 64 5.66 -12.06 13.66
C LEU A 64 7.09 -12.52 13.32
N ARG A 65 7.75 -13.24 14.24
CA ARG A 65 9.07 -13.81 14.02
C ARG A 65 9.01 -14.96 13.01
N THR A 66 8.02 -15.83 13.12
CA THR A 66 7.77 -16.91 12.16
C THR A 66 7.50 -16.34 10.78
N ALA A 67 6.60 -15.35 10.69
CA ALA A 67 6.28 -14.67 9.44
C ALA A 67 7.51 -13.99 8.81
N HIS A 68 8.34 -13.31 9.60
CA HIS A 68 9.62 -12.73 9.14
C HIS A 68 10.56 -13.79 8.55
N ARG A 69 10.72 -14.93 9.24
CA ARG A 69 11.60 -16.01 8.79
C ARG A 69 11.13 -16.66 7.49
N ILE A 70 9.82 -16.87 7.33
CA ILE A 70 9.23 -17.53 6.15
C ILE A 70 9.22 -16.58 4.94
N THR A 71 8.80 -15.33 5.15
CA THR A 71 8.59 -14.37 4.04
C THR A 71 9.85 -13.58 3.68
N GLY A 72 10.82 -13.51 4.59
CA GLY A 72 12.00 -12.65 4.49
C GLY A 72 11.70 -11.15 4.67
N LEU A 73 10.45 -10.77 4.91
CA LEU A 73 10.06 -9.37 5.12
C LEU A 73 10.52 -8.88 6.49
N ALA A 74 11.07 -7.67 6.57
CA ALA A 74 11.43 -7.07 7.85
C ALA A 74 10.22 -7.01 8.79
N ARG A 75 10.43 -7.27 10.09
CA ARG A 75 9.35 -7.29 11.09
C ARG A 75 8.50 -6.01 11.08
N ASN A 76 9.15 -4.84 10.93
CA ASN A 76 8.45 -3.55 10.85
C ASN A 76 7.55 -3.45 9.60
N THR A 77 7.92 -4.10 8.51
CA THR A 77 7.08 -4.18 7.31
C THR A 77 5.83 -5.01 7.58
N ILE A 78 5.98 -6.17 8.23
CA ILE A 78 4.86 -7.05 8.57
C ILE A 78 3.90 -6.33 9.53
N LEU A 79 4.43 -5.63 10.54
CA LEU A 79 3.62 -4.83 11.47
C LEU A 79 2.77 -3.79 10.75
N ARG A 80 3.35 -3.04 9.81
CA ARG A 80 2.62 -2.05 9.00
C ARG A 80 1.55 -2.70 8.11
N LEU A 81 1.84 -3.88 7.54
CA LEU A 81 0.85 -4.63 6.76
C LEU A 81 -0.36 -5.02 7.62
N VAL A 82 -0.11 -5.52 8.84
CA VAL A 82 -1.18 -5.89 9.79
C VAL A 82 -1.97 -4.66 10.25
N GLU A 83 -1.30 -3.56 10.56
CA GLU A 83 -1.95 -2.31 10.95
C GLU A 83 -2.90 -1.80 9.86
N LEU A 84 -2.42 -1.74 8.60
CA LEU A 84 -3.24 -1.30 7.48
C LEU A 84 -4.37 -2.28 7.15
N ALA A 85 -4.13 -3.59 7.27
CA ALA A 85 -5.18 -4.59 7.15
C ALA A 85 -6.26 -4.38 8.22
N GLY A 86 -5.87 -4.12 9.47
CA GLY A 86 -6.78 -3.80 10.58
C GLY A 86 -7.63 -2.56 10.31
N GLN A 87 -7.04 -1.47 9.83
CA GLN A 87 -7.77 -0.24 9.46
C GLN A 87 -8.81 -0.51 8.36
N ARG A 88 -8.46 -1.32 7.34
CA ARG A 88 -9.40 -1.72 6.29
C ARG A 88 -10.50 -2.63 6.82
N CYS A 89 -10.18 -3.57 7.71
CA CYS A 89 -11.16 -4.43 8.36
C CYS A 89 -12.14 -3.62 9.22
N GLN A 90 -11.67 -2.61 9.95
CA GLN A 90 -12.54 -1.71 10.71
C GLN A 90 -13.51 -0.96 9.79
N THR A 91 -13.01 -0.40 8.68
CA THR A 91 -13.85 0.27 7.67
C THR A 91 -14.88 -0.69 7.07
N LEU A 92 -14.45 -1.93 6.79
CA LEU A 92 -15.33 -2.97 6.27
C LEU A 92 -16.42 -3.33 7.29
N LEU A 93 -16.05 -3.55 8.56
CA LEU A 93 -16.97 -3.86 9.65
C LEU A 93 -18.00 -2.73 9.81
N ASP A 94 -17.55 -1.48 9.87
CA ASP A 94 -18.41 -0.30 9.95
C ASP A 94 -19.36 -0.19 8.75
N SER A 95 -18.96 -0.64 7.57
CA SER A 95 -19.83 -0.60 6.38
C SER A 95 -20.82 -1.77 6.29
N LYS A 96 -20.46 -2.93 6.86
CA LYS A 96 -21.20 -4.19 6.67
C LYS A 96 -22.07 -4.57 7.87
N VAL A 97 -21.60 -4.29 9.08
CA VAL A 97 -22.30 -4.62 10.33
C VAL A 97 -23.13 -3.41 10.75
N ARG A 98 -24.30 -3.26 10.11
CA ARG A 98 -25.25 -2.17 10.37
C ARG A 98 -26.63 -2.75 10.67
N ASN A 99 -27.32 -2.15 11.63
CA ASN A 99 -28.70 -2.52 12.01
C ASN A 99 -28.86 -4.01 12.31
N VAL A 100 -27.86 -4.62 12.97
CA VAL A 100 -27.94 -6.03 13.36
C VAL A 100 -28.96 -6.15 14.49
N PRO A 101 -30.07 -6.89 14.30
CA PRO A 101 -31.02 -7.13 15.38
C PRO A 101 -30.33 -7.95 16.47
N ALA A 102 -30.28 -7.42 17.69
CA ALA A 102 -29.70 -8.08 18.85
C ALA A 102 -30.79 -8.30 19.89
N SER A 103 -30.97 -9.56 20.30
CA SER A 103 -31.91 -9.95 21.35
C SER A 103 -31.36 -9.66 22.74
N ASP A 104 -30.04 -9.87 22.91
CA ASP A 104 -29.31 -9.68 24.15
C ASP A 104 -28.07 -8.84 23.86
N VAL A 105 -27.89 -7.77 24.64
CA VAL A 105 -26.72 -6.87 24.56
C VAL A 105 -26.05 -6.88 25.93
N GLN A 106 -24.75 -7.19 25.96
CA GLN A 106 -23.98 -7.21 27.19
C GLN A 106 -23.33 -5.85 27.45
N CYS A 107 -23.56 -5.30 28.64
CA CYS A 107 -22.98 -4.04 29.13
C CYS A 107 -21.63 -4.26 29.82
#